data_AF-A0A1B6IY70-F1
#
_entry.id   AF-A0A1B6IY70-F1
#
_cell.length_a   1.000
_cell.length_b   1.000
_cell.length_c   1.000
_cell.angle_alpha   90.00
_cell.angle_beta   90.00
_cell.angle_gamma   90.00
#
_symmetry.space_group_name_H-M   'P 1'
#
loop_
_entity.id
_entity.type
_entity.pdbx_description
1 polymer ?
#
loop_
_entity_poly.entity_id
_entity_poly.type
_entity_poly.pdbx_seq_one_letter_code
_entity_poly.pdbx_strand_id
1 'polypeptide(L)'
;GMDVLAVKSASMFAVNHCTSGKGPIVMETATYRYSGHSMSDPGTSYRTRDEIQEVRQTRDPITSFKEKILNSGLVTADELKKLDGEIKAIVDAAVKQAKSDAEVGMDVLAVKSASMFAVNHCTSGKGPIVMETATYRYSGHSMSDPGTSYRTRDEIQEVRQTRDPITSFKEKILNSGLVTADELKKLDGEIKAIVDAAVKQAKSDAEVGMD
;
A
#
# COMPACT_ATOMS: atom_id res chain seq x y z
N GLY A 1 -6.94 -11.96 -16.04
CA GLY A 1 -7.39 -11.24 -14.84
C GLY A 1 -8.62 -10.37 -15.05
N MET A 2 -9.02 -10.05 -16.29
CA MET A 2 -10.16 -9.15 -16.56
C MET A 2 -11.49 -9.87 -16.87
N ASP A 3 -11.55 -11.20 -16.72
CA ASP A 3 -12.80 -11.97 -16.76
C ASP A 3 -13.06 -12.56 -15.37
N VAL A 4 -14.13 -12.09 -14.73
CA VAL A 4 -14.50 -12.45 -13.35
C VAL A 4 -14.74 -13.96 -13.20
N LEU A 5 -15.41 -14.59 -14.16
CA LEU A 5 -15.76 -16.01 -14.10
C LEU A 5 -14.55 -16.90 -14.34
N ALA A 6 -13.67 -16.52 -15.28
CA ALA A 6 -12.43 -17.23 -15.53
C ALA A 6 -11.49 -17.17 -14.31
N VAL A 7 -11.32 -15.98 -13.72
CA VAL A 7 -10.48 -15.80 -12.52
C VAL A 7 -11.05 -16.59 -11.34
N LYS A 8 -12.36 -16.54 -11.10
CA LYS A 8 -13.01 -17.33 -10.05
C LYS A 8 -12.78 -18.83 -10.25
N SER A 9 -13.00 -19.33 -11.47
CA SER A 9 -12.85 -20.76 -11.79
C SER A 9 -11.42 -21.24 -11.63
N ALA A 10 -10.44 -20.46 -12.12
CA ALA A 10 -9.01 -20.75 -11.94
C ALA A 10 -8.61 -20.74 -10.46
N SER A 11 -9.12 -19.78 -9.69
CA SER A 11 -8.86 -19.68 -8.25
C SER A 11 -9.42 -20.88 -7.50
N MET A 12 -10.67 -21.30 -7.78
CA MET A 12 -11.27 -22.48 -7.17
C MET A 12 -10.48 -23.75 -7.50
N PHE A 13 -10.03 -23.91 -8.74
CA PHE A 13 -9.17 -25.01 -9.13
C PHE A 13 -7.84 -24.99 -8.36
N ALA A 14 -7.18 -23.83 -8.27
CA ALA A 14 -5.91 -23.69 -7.57
C ALA A 14 -6.03 -24.02 -6.08
N VAL A 15 -7.08 -23.52 -5.42
CA VAL A 15 -7.38 -23.86 -4.02
C VAL A 15 -7.54 -25.37 -3.87
N ASN A 16 -8.40 -25.99 -4.68
CA ASN A 16 -8.64 -27.43 -4.61
C ASN A 16 -7.38 -28.25 -4.87
N HIS A 17 -6.54 -27.83 -5.81
CA HIS A 17 -5.28 -28.50 -6.12
C HIS A 17 -4.32 -28.47 -4.92
N CYS A 18 -4.09 -27.28 -4.35
CA CYS A 18 -3.21 -27.10 -3.20
C CYS A 18 -3.72 -27.84 -1.97
N THR A 19 -5.04 -27.79 -1.69
CA THR A 19 -5.63 -28.45 -0.51
C THR A 19 -5.76 -29.97 -0.66
N SER A 20 -5.67 -30.50 -1.88
CA SER A 20 -5.67 -31.95 -2.15
C SER A 20 -4.28 -32.59 -2.07
N GLY A 21 -3.25 -31.87 -1.60
CA GLY A 21 -1.90 -32.40 -1.45
C GLY A 21 -1.14 -32.60 -2.77
N LYS A 22 -1.59 -31.97 -3.86
CA LYS A 22 -0.94 -32.06 -5.18
C LYS A 22 0.24 -31.10 -5.37
N GLY A 23 0.56 -30.33 -4.33
CA GLY A 23 1.62 -29.32 -4.33
C GLY A 23 1.09 -27.91 -4.61
N PRO A 24 1.99 -26.92 -4.65
CA PRO A 24 1.63 -25.52 -4.88
C PRO A 24 1.32 -25.24 -6.35
N ILE A 25 0.45 -24.26 -6.61
CA ILE A 25 0.22 -23.65 -7.93
C ILE A 25 0.58 -22.17 -7.88
N VAL A 26 1.24 -21.70 -8.93
CA VAL A 26 1.40 -20.27 -9.22
C VAL A 26 0.29 -19.85 -10.19
N MET A 27 -0.48 -18.84 -9.83
CA MET A 27 -1.51 -18.25 -10.68
C MET A 27 -1.10 -16.82 -11.04
N GLU A 28 -0.86 -16.58 -12.33
CA GLU A 28 -0.64 -15.23 -12.85
C GLU A 28 -1.96 -14.64 -13.37
N THR A 29 -2.33 -13.47 -12.84
CA THR A 29 -3.53 -12.76 -13.28
C THR A 29 -3.15 -11.43 -13.92
N ALA A 30 -3.11 -11.38 -15.26
CA ALA A 30 -2.92 -10.13 -15.98
C ALA A 30 -4.17 -9.23 -15.88
N THR A 31 -3.99 -8.00 -15.41
CA THR A 31 -5.01 -6.96 -15.27
C THR A 31 -4.60 -5.70 -16.01
N TYR A 32 -5.55 -4.76 -16.17
CA TYR A 32 -5.27 -3.44 -16.72
C TYR A 32 -5.52 -2.37 -15.66
N ARG A 33 -4.53 -1.51 -15.42
CA ARG A 33 -4.66 -0.39 -14.49
C ARG A 33 -5.19 0.82 -15.24
N TYR A 34 -6.34 1.36 -14.84
CA TYR A 34 -6.90 2.53 -15.53
C TYR A 34 -6.32 3.87 -15.10
N SER A 35 -5.57 3.91 -14.00
CA SER A 35 -4.93 5.11 -13.45
C SER A 35 -3.40 5.05 -13.58
N GLY A 36 -2.71 6.15 -13.27
CA GLY A 36 -1.25 6.17 -13.14
C GLY A 36 -0.72 5.30 -11.99
N HIS A 37 0.59 5.19 -11.86
CA HIS A 37 1.25 4.49 -10.75
C HIS A 37 1.06 5.20 -9.41
N SER A 38 0.79 6.50 -9.42
CA SER A 38 0.60 7.33 -8.24
C SER A 38 -0.31 8.51 -8.55
N MET A 39 -0.68 9.27 -7.52
CA MET A 39 -1.46 10.50 -7.66
C MET A 39 -0.74 11.59 -8.50
N SER A 40 0.59 11.56 -8.55
CA SER A 40 1.41 12.50 -9.32
C SER A 40 1.75 11.99 -10.72
N ASP A 41 1.44 10.74 -11.04
CA ASP A 41 1.62 10.15 -12.36
C ASP A 41 0.31 10.26 -13.15
N PRO A 42 0.20 11.19 -14.13
CA PRO A 42 -0.99 11.29 -14.96
C PRO A 42 -1.20 10.06 -15.86
N GLY A 43 -0.20 9.19 -16.01
CA GLY A 43 -0.26 7.97 -16.80
C GLY A 43 -0.21 8.18 -18.31
N THR A 44 -0.21 9.43 -18.78
CA THR A 44 -0.29 9.82 -20.19
C THR A 44 1.04 9.73 -20.94
N SER A 45 2.16 9.54 -20.25
CA SER A 45 3.49 9.43 -20.88
C SER A 45 3.74 8.05 -21.51
N TYR A 46 2.97 7.04 -21.14
CA TYR A 46 3.14 5.66 -21.61
C TYR A 46 1.85 4.97 -22.05
N ARG A 47 0.69 5.64 -21.98
CA ARG A 47 -0.60 5.17 -22.49
C ARG A 47 -1.42 6.34 -23.02
N THR A 48 -2.18 6.10 -24.08
CA THR A 48 -3.08 7.12 -24.63
C THR A 48 -4.42 7.10 -23.92
N ARG A 49 -5.15 8.22 -23.96
CA ARG A 49 -6.52 8.27 -23.44
C ARG A 49 -7.45 7.34 -24.22
N ASP A 50 -7.21 7.20 -25.52
CA ASP A 50 -8.01 6.36 -26.41
C ASP A 50 -7.82 4.89 -26.08
N GLU A 51 -6.58 4.42 -25.85
CA GLU A 51 -6.31 3.06 -25.39
C GLU A 51 -7.03 2.76 -24.07
N ILE A 52 -6.95 3.67 -23.10
CA ILE A 52 -7.61 3.50 -21.81
C ILE A 52 -9.14 3.41 -21.98
N GLN A 53 -9.72 4.25 -22.84
CA GLN A 53 -11.16 4.22 -23.12
C GLN A 53 -11.57 2.92 -23.83
N GLU A 54 -10.82 2.48 -24.83
CA GLU A 54 -11.05 1.22 -25.54
C GLU A 54 -11.05 0.05 -24.57
N VAL A 55 -10.03 -0.05 -23.69
CA VAL A 55 -9.94 -1.13 -22.71
C VAL A 55 -11.07 -1.05 -21.67
N ARG A 56 -11.49 0.15 -21.26
CA ARG A 56 -12.67 0.32 -20.37
C ARG A 56 -13.96 -0.15 -21.04
N GLN A 57 -14.14 0.10 -22.33
CA GLN A 57 -15.37 -0.27 -23.02
C GLN A 57 -15.41 -1.77 -23.35
N THR A 58 -14.27 -2.35 -23.71
CA THR A 58 -14.22 -3.72 -24.27
C THR A 58 -13.82 -4.79 -23.25
N ARG A 59 -13.12 -4.41 -22.18
CA ARG A 59 -12.43 -5.36 -21.29
C ARG A 59 -12.62 -5.04 -19.81
N ASP A 60 -13.54 -4.15 -19.44
CA ASP A 60 -13.84 -3.87 -18.04
C ASP A 60 -14.55 -5.07 -17.39
N PRO A 61 -13.99 -5.65 -16.31
CA PRO A 61 -14.53 -6.85 -15.68
C PRO A 61 -15.88 -6.60 -15.00
N ILE A 62 -16.15 -5.37 -14.55
CA ILE A 62 -17.39 -5.03 -13.85
C ILE A 62 -18.53 -4.94 -14.85
N THR A 63 -18.32 -4.18 -15.94
CA THR A 63 -19.29 -4.00 -17.01
C THR A 63 -19.62 -5.33 -17.69
N SER A 64 -18.60 -6.08 -18.11
CA SER A 64 -18.80 -7.36 -18.78
C SER A 64 -19.47 -8.41 -17.88
N PHE A 65 -19.16 -8.44 -16.58
CA PHE A 65 -19.83 -9.34 -15.66
C PHE A 65 -21.29 -8.92 -15.40
N LYS A 66 -21.53 -7.61 -15.25
CA LYS A 66 -22.88 -7.02 -15.12
C LYS A 66 -23.79 -7.40 -16.28
N GLU A 67 -23.30 -7.29 -17.51
CA GLU A 67 -24.04 -7.69 -18.71
C GLU A 67 -24.33 -9.19 -18.74
N LYS A 68 -23.35 -10.03 -18.40
CA LYS A 68 -23.53 -11.50 -18.35
C LYS A 68 -24.65 -11.90 -17.38
N ILE A 69 -24.66 -11.36 -16.16
CA ILE A 69 -25.68 -11.72 -15.16
C ILE A 69 -27.07 -11.19 -15.51
N LEU A 70 -27.17 -10.00 -16.13
CA LEU A 70 -28.43 -9.46 -16.66
C LEU A 70 -28.97 -10.32 -17.80
N ASN A 71 -28.15 -10.62 -18.80
CA ASN A 71 -28.54 -11.39 -19.98
C ASN A 71 -28.93 -12.83 -19.62
N SER A 72 -28.34 -13.38 -18.55
CA SER A 72 -28.72 -14.69 -18.02
C SER A 72 -30.00 -14.70 -17.17
N GLY A 73 -30.60 -13.54 -16.91
CA GLY A 73 -31.80 -13.42 -16.08
C GLY A 73 -31.57 -13.72 -14.59
N LEU A 74 -30.32 -13.74 -14.13
CA LEU A 74 -29.98 -13.99 -12.72
C LEU A 74 -30.28 -12.77 -11.82
N VAL A 75 -30.36 -11.59 -12.43
CA VAL A 75 -30.69 -10.32 -11.77
C VAL A 75 -31.46 -9.43 -12.75
N THR A 76 -32.25 -8.52 -12.22
CA THR A 76 -32.91 -7.44 -12.98
C THR A 76 -32.08 -6.15 -12.95
N ALA A 77 -32.35 -5.25 -13.90
CA ALA A 77 -31.72 -3.93 -13.93
C ALA A 77 -32.02 -3.10 -12.67
N ASP A 78 -33.24 -3.24 -12.13
CA ASP A 78 -33.65 -2.54 -10.91
C ASP A 78 -32.95 -3.08 -9.66
N GLU A 79 -32.75 -4.40 -9.55
CA GLU A 79 -31.96 -4.99 -8.46
C GLU A 79 -30.50 -4.52 -8.50
N LEU A 80 -29.89 -4.47 -9.69
CA LEU A 80 -28.53 -3.95 -9.82
C LEU A 80 -28.43 -2.46 -9.49
N LYS A 81 -29.41 -1.66 -9.92
CA LYS A 81 -29.45 -0.23 -9.58
C LYS A 81 -29.57 -0.02 -8.07
N LYS A 82 -30.37 -0.86 -7.40
CA LYS A 82 -30.50 -0.86 -5.94
C LYS A 82 -29.17 -1.22 -5.27
N LEU A 83 -28.51 -2.30 -5.72
CA LEU A 83 -27.19 -2.71 -5.25
C LEU A 83 -26.12 -1.63 -5.45
N ASP A 84 -26.08 -0.99 -6.62
CA ASP A 84 -25.16 0.11 -6.92
C ASP A 84 -25.37 1.27 -5.92
N GLY A 85 -26.63 1.59 -5.59
CA GLY A 85 -26.98 2.59 -4.59
C GLY A 85 -26.57 2.22 -3.16
N GLU A 86 -26.78 0.97 -2.75
CA GLU A 86 -26.37 0.46 -1.44
C GLU A 86 -24.84 0.46 -1.29
N ILE A 87 -24.12 -0.03 -2.29
CA ILE A 87 -22.65 -0.03 -2.31
C ILE A 87 -22.12 1.40 -2.26
N LYS A 88 -22.72 2.32 -3.05
CA LYS A 88 -22.33 3.73 -3.03
C LYS A 88 -22.53 4.34 -1.64
N ALA A 89 -23.65 4.07 -0.98
CA ALA A 89 -23.90 4.57 0.37
C ALA A 89 -22.88 4.03 1.39
N ILE A 90 -22.51 2.76 1.30
CA ILE A 90 -21.46 2.15 2.14
C ILE A 90 -20.11 2.84 1.91
N VAL A 91 -19.72 3.03 0.65
CA VAL A 91 -18.46 3.67 0.28
C VAL A 91 -18.45 5.13 0.75
N ASP A 92 -19.51 5.89 0.50
CA ASP A 92 -19.61 7.30 0.89
C ASP A 92 -19.56 7.45 2.42
N ALA A 93 -20.20 6.56 3.18
CA ALA A 93 -20.12 6.52 4.64
C ALA A 93 -18.70 6.19 5.13
N ALA A 94 -18.04 5.19 4.53
CA ALA A 94 -16.68 4.82 4.86
C ALA A 94 -15.68 5.96 4.57
N VAL A 95 -15.82 6.64 3.41
CA VAL A 95 -15.00 7.80 3.04
C VAL A 95 -15.22 8.95 4.01
N LYS A 96 -16.48 9.22 4.40
CA LYS A 96 -16.79 10.25 5.38
C LYS A 96 -16.14 9.97 6.73
N GLN A 97 -16.20 8.72 7.20
CA GLN A 97 -15.54 8.31 8.44
C GLN A 97 -14.03 8.48 8.34
N ALA A 98 -13.40 7.94 7.28
CA ALA A 98 -11.96 8.02 7.07
C ALA A 98 -11.44 9.47 7.02
N LYS A 99 -12.21 10.40 6.43
CA LYS A 99 -11.87 11.83 6.41
C LYS A 99 -12.03 12.53 7.76
N SER A 100 -12.80 11.97 8.68
CA SER A 100 -12.99 12.51 10.03
C SER A 100 -12.00 11.94 11.04
N ASP A 101 -11.39 10.79 10.73
CA ASP A 101 -10.37 10.17 11.57
C ASP A 101 -9.10 11.02 11.57
N ALA A 102 -8.40 11.03 12.71
CA ALA A 102 -7.15 11.75 12.84
C ALA A 102 -6.05 11.10 11.97
N GLU A 103 -5.25 11.94 11.30
CA GLU A 103 -4.09 11.50 10.54
C GLU A 103 -3.06 10.83 11.46
N VAL A 104 -2.65 9.60 11.12
CA VAL A 104 -1.53 8.93 11.79
C VAL A 104 -0.23 9.41 11.15
N GLY A 105 0.36 10.45 11.73
CA GLY A 105 1.59 11.06 11.23
C GLY A 105 2.89 10.33 11.61
N MET A 106 4.01 11.05 11.52
CA MET A 106 5.37 10.56 11.83
C MET A 106 5.66 10.47 13.34
N ASP A 107 4.73 9.90 14.11
CA ASP A 107 4.89 9.58 15.54
C ASP A 107 4.86 8.07 15.74
N VAL A 108 5.98 7.49 16.14
CA VAL A 108 6.13 6.03 16.30
C VAL A 108 5.14 5.42 17.30
N LEU A 109 4.74 6.16 18.35
CA LEU A 109 3.78 5.68 19.34
C LEU A 109 2.34 5.75 18.81
N ALA A 110 2.02 6.77 18.01
CA ALA A 110 0.74 6.86 17.32
C ALA A 110 0.60 5.73 16.29
N VAL A 111 1.63 5.50 15.46
CA VAL A 111 1.65 4.39 14.49
C VAL A 111 1.52 3.04 15.18
N LYS A 112 2.24 2.80 16.29
CA LYS A 112 2.12 1.56 17.06
C LYS A 112 0.69 1.36 17.58
N SER A 113 0.11 2.40 18.17
CA SER A 113 -1.24 2.34 18.75
C SER A 113 -2.32 2.09 17.69
N ALA A 114 -2.23 2.80 16.56
CA ALA A 114 -3.12 2.61 15.42
C ALA A 114 -2.98 1.21 14.81
N SER A 115 -1.75 0.70 14.69
CA SER A 115 -1.48 -0.66 14.21
C SER A 115 -2.09 -1.71 15.13
N MET A 116 -1.92 -1.57 16.45
CA MET A 116 -2.53 -2.47 17.43
C MET A 116 -4.06 -2.44 17.36
N PHE A 117 -4.65 -1.25 17.21
CA PHE A 117 -6.09 -1.11 16.99
C PHE A 117 -6.55 -1.83 15.72
N ALA A 118 -5.85 -1.62 14.60
CA ALA A 118 -6.20 -2.24 13.32
C ALA A 118 -6.10 -3.77 13.37
N VAL A 119 -5.06 -4.31 14.00
CA VAL A 119 -4.92 -5.76 14.23
C VAL A 119 -6.08 -6.28 15.06
N ASN A 120 -6.41 -5.62 16.18
CA ASN A 120 -7.53 -6.02 17.03
C ASN A 120 -8.88 -5.93 16.30
N HIS A 121 -9.07 -4.91 15.46
CA HIS A 121 -10.27 -4.77 14.62
C HIS A 121 -10.42 -5.97 13.69
N CYS A 122 -9.40 -6.28 12.89
CA CYS A 122 -9.42 -7.39 11.93
C CYS A 122 -9.60 -8.74 12.64
N THR A 123 -8.85 -8.98 13.72
CA THR A 123 -8.87 -10.26 14.44
C THR A 123 -10.14 -10.48 15.28
N SER A 124 -10.87 -9.42 15.64
CA SER A 124 -12.17 -9.52 16.31
C SER A 124 -13.36 -9.76 15.36
N GLY A 125 -13.10 -10.03 14.08
CA GLY A 125 -14.14 -10.36 13.10
C GLY A 125 -14.95 -9.15 12.62
N LYS A 126 -14.47 -7.92 12.85
CA LYS A 126 -15.15 -6.69 12.42
C LYS A 126 -14.93 -6.36 10.94
N GLY A 127 -14.17 -7.21 10.24
CA GLY A 127 -13.81 -7.03 8.84
C GLY A 127 -12.48 -6.31 8.66
N PRO A 128 -12.13 -5.94 7.42
CA PRO A 128 -10.91 -5.21 7.12
C PRO A 128 -11.01 -3.74 7.53
N ILE A 129 -9.86 -3.14 7.83
CA ILE A 129 -9.71 -1.70 8.06
C ILE A 129 -8.55 -1.16 7.22
N VAL A 130 -8.69 0.08 6.74
CA VAL A 130 -7.61 0.80 6.06
C VAL A 130 -6.99 1.78 7.05
N MET A 131 -5.66 1.80 7.12
CA MET A 131 -4.89 2.75 7.93
C MET A 131 -3.96 3.52 7.00
N GLU A 132 -4.14 4.84 6.94
CA GLU A 132 -3.21 5.74 6.25
C GLU A 132 -2.17 6.24 7.25
N THR A 133 -0.89 5.97 6.97
CA THR A 133 0.23 6.52 7.72
C THR A 133 0.90 7.61 6.90
N ALA A 134 0.67 8.86 7.29
CA ALA A 134 1.27 10.00 6.62
C ALA A 134 2.75 10.13 7.01
N THR A 135 3.62 10.00 6.02
CA THR A 135 5.07 10.02 6.20
C THR A 135 5.76 10.84 5.12
N TYR A 136 7.07 11.02 5.25
CA TYR A 136 7.86 11.84 4.36
C TYR A 136 9.19 11.16 4.00
N ARG A 137 9.50 11.08 2.71
CA ARG A 137 10.83 10.62 2.23
C ARG A 137 11.78 11.80 2.15
N TYR A 138 12.89 11.74 2.88
CA TYR A 138 13.89 12.80 2.80
C TYR A 138 14.69 12.75 1.49
N SER A 139 15.00 11.55 1.01
CA SER A 139 15.71 11.34 -0.24
C SER A 139 14.78 11.39 -1.45
N GLY A 140 15.38 11.56 -2.62
CA GLY A 140 14.74 11.43 -3.92
C GLY A 140 14.04 10.07 -4.15
N HIS A 141 13.33 9.88 -5.28
CA HIS A 141 12.60 8.63 -5.50
C HIS A 141 13.55 7.43 -5.62
N SER A 142 14.74 7.68 -6.15
CA SER A 142 15.83 6.71 -6.34
C SER A 142 17.17 7.43 -6.30
N MET A 143 18.28 6.70 -6.49
CA MET A 143 19.61 7.31 -6.64
C MET A 143 19.73 8.19 -7.89
N SER A 144 18.93 7.94 -8.93
CA SER A 144 18.94 8.71 -10.18
C SER A 144 17.97 9.89 -10.18
N ASP A 145 16.99 9.91 -9.28
CA ASP A 145 16.07 11.03 -9.11
C ASP A 145 16.44 11.80 -7.84
N PRO A 146 17.09 12.98 -7.92
CA PRO A 146 17.44 13.77 -6.75
C PRO A 146 16.22 14.38 -6.05
N GLY A 147 15.07 14.43 -6.72
CA GLY A 147 13.83 14.97 -6.20
C GLY A 147 13.79 16.47 -5.96
N THR A 148 14.65 17.24 -6.62
CA THR A 148 14.71 18.71 -6.52
C THR A 148 13.87 19.43 -7.58
N SER A 149 13.32 18.73 -8.57
CA SER A 149 12.51 19.31 -9.64
C SER A 149 11.04 19.52 -9.25
N TYR A 150 10.57 18.87 -8.19
CA TYR A 150 9.16 18.84 -7.79
C TYR A 150 8.91 19.10 -6.31
N ARG A 151 9.94 19.53 -5.56
CA ARG A 151 9.87 19.97 -4.15
C ARG A 151 11.11 20.76 -3.77
N THR A 152 11.01 21.60 -2.76
CA THR A 152 12.13 22.47 -2.34
C THR A 152 12.99 21.80 -1.28
N ARG A 153 14.25 22.25 -1.16
CA ARG A 153 15.12 21.83 -0.06
C ARG A 153 14.59 22.30 1.29
N ASP A 154 13.95 23.47 1.32
CA ASP A 154 13.41 24.08 2.53
C ASP A 154 12.25 23.24 3.09
N GLU A 155 11.33 22.75 2.23
CA GLU A 155 10.26 21.83 2.65
C GLU A 155 10.84 20.56 3.30
N ILE A 156 11.85 19.95 2.68
CA ILE A 156 12.49 18.74 3.21
C ILE A 156 13.15 19.02 4.57
N GLN A 157 13.81 20.16 4.71
CA GLN A 157 14.47 20.57 5.96
C GLN A 157 13.45 20.87 7.06
N GLU A 158 12.37 21.59 6.75
CA GLU A 158 11.29 21.90 7.69
C GLU A 158 10.69 20.61 8.24
N VAL A 159 10.33 19.66 7.37
CA VAL A 159 9.76 18.38 7.79
C VAL A 159 10.76 17.59 8.65
N ARG A 160 12.04 17.56 8.27
CA ARG A 160 13.08 16.88 9.06
C ARG A 160 13.31 17.53 10.42
N GLN A 161 13.17 18.84 10.55
CA GLN A 161 13.38 19.52 11.82
C GLN A 161 12.17 19.39 12.76
N THR A 162 10.96 19.41 12.18
CA THR A 162 9.72 19.52 12.97
C THR A 162 8.98 18.20 13.16
N ARG A 163 9.20 17.21 12.29
CA ARG A 163 8.39 15.98 12.24
C ARG A 163 9.23 14.71 12.13
N ASP A 164 10.55 14.76 12.38
CA ASP A 164 11.39 13.58 12.31
C ASP A 164 11.04 12.57 13.42
N PRO A 165 10.68 11.33 13.07
CA PRO A 165 10.17 10.35 14.04
C PRO A 165 11.24 9.90 15.04
N ILE A 166 12.51 9.88 14.63
CA ILE A 166 13.62 9.46 15.50
C ILE A 166 13.90 10.54 16.53
N THR A 167 14.01 11.80 16.10
CA THR A 167 14.25 12.95 16.96
C THR A 167 13.11 13.14 17.95
N SER A 168 11.86 13.15 17.47
CA SER A 168 10.68 13.27 18.34
C SER A 168 10.60 12.16 19.38
N PHE A 169 10.86 10.91 18.99
CA PHE A 169 10.82 9.79 19.94
C PHE A 169 11.97 9.84 20.94
N LYS A 170 13.18 10.19 20.49
CA LYS A 170 14.37 10.40 21.34
C LYS A 170 14.10 11.42 22.44
N GLU A 171 13.51 12.57 22.10
CA GLU A 171 13.16 13.59 23.08
C GLU A 171 12.14 13.09 24.10
N LYS A 172 11.10 12.36 23.66
CA LYS A 172 10.10 11.79 24.57
C LYS A 172 10.71 10.83 25.57
N ILE A 173 11.56 9.90 25.13
CA ILE A 173 12.16 8.90 26.02
C ILE A 173 13.19 9.51 26.99
N LEU A 174 13.95 10.51 26.54
CA LEU A 174 14.86 11.28 27.41
C LEU A 174 14.07 12.07 28.47
N ASN A 175 13.04 12.81 28.05
CA ASN A 175 12.23 13.62 28.95
C ASN A 175 11.44 12.77 29.96
N SER A 176 11.13 11.51 29.61
CA SER A 176 10.50 10.55 30.52
C SER A 176 11.47 9.89 31.51
N GLY A 177 12.79 10.10 31.37
CA GLY A 177 13.81 9.49 32.21
C GLY A 177 13.99 7.98 32.00
N LEU A 178 13.43 7.42 30.90
CA LEU A 178 13.55 5.99 30.57
C LEU A 178 14.96 5.63 30.07
N VAL A 179 15.69 6.61 29.54
CA VAL A 179 17.04 6.46 29.03
C VAL A 179 17.83 7.74 29.30
N THR A 180 19.15 7.63 29.35
CA THR A 180 20.09 8.75 29.42
C THR A 180 20.64 9.11 28.04
N ALA A 181 21.20 10.32 27.90
CA ALA A 181 21.85 10.75 26.67
C ALA A 181 23.07 9.89 26.31
N ASP A 182 23.81 9.42 27.31
CA ASP A 182 24.99 8.57 27.11
C ASP A 182 24.60 7.16 26.65
N GLU A 183 23.51 6.59 27.17
CA GLU A 183 22.97 5.31 26.69
C GLU A 183 22.55 5.38 25.22
N LEU A 184 21.88 6.47 24.82
CA LEU A 184 21.51 6.67 23.41
C LEU A 184 22.72 6.85 22.51
N LYS A 185 23.73 7.61 22.96
CA LYS A 185 24.98 7.78 22.20
C LYS A 185 25.73 6.44 22.05
N LYS A 186 25.72 5.61 23.08
CA LYS A 186 26.28 4.27 23.04
C LYS A 186 25.54 3.40 22.02
N LEU A 187 24.19 3.43 22.05
CA LEU A 187 23.35 2.71 21.09
C LEU A 187 23.61 3.16 19.65
N ASP A 188 23.74 4.46 19.39
CA ASP A 188 24.09 4.99 18.05
C ASP A 188 25.43 4.40 17.56
N GLY A 189 26.42 4.28 18.45
CA GLY A 189 27.71 3.66 18.15
C GLY A 189 27.60 2.16 17.86
N GLU A 190 26.81 1.43 18.65
CA GLU A 190 26.55 0.00 18.45
C GLU A 190 25.85 -0.26 17.10
N ILE A 191 24.80 0.50 16.79
CA ILE A 191 24.09 0.42 15.51
C ILE A 191 25.00 0.77 14.34
N LYS A 192 25.84 1.82 14.48
CA LYS A 192 26.82 2.18 13.46
C LYS A 192 27.80 1.03 13.18
N ALA A 193 28.32 0.37 14.21
CA ALA A 193 29.22 -0.77 14.06
C ALA A 193 28.54 -1.95 13.34
N ILE A 194 27.27 -2.22 13.64
CA ILE A 194 26.46 -3.24 12.96
C ILE A 194 26.30 -2.91 11.47
N VAL A 195 25.94 -1.66 11.13
CA VAL A 195 25.79 -1.22 9.75
C VAL A 195 27.11 -1.29 8.99
N ASP A 196 28.21 -0.81 9.59
CA ASP A 196 29.53 -0.82 8.95
C ASP A 196 30.01 -2.26 8.70
N ALA A 197 29.73 -3.20 9.62
CA ALA A 197 30.02 -4.62 9.44
C ALA A 197 29.17 -5.25 8.32
N ALA A 198 27.88 -4.95 8.26
CA ALA A 198 26.98 -5.43 7.20
C ALA A 198 27.41 -4.92 5.81
N VAL A 199 27.80 -3.64 5.72
CA VAL A 199 28.33 -3.06 4.47
C VAL A 199 29.64 -3.73 4.07
N LYS A 200 30.53 -4.02 5.02
CA LYS A 200 31.78 -4.74 4.73
C LYS A 200 31.51 -6.14 4.18
N GLN A 201 30.59 -6.88 4.81
CA GLN A 201 30.20 -8.21 4.36
C GLN A 201 29.60 -8.16 2.95
N ALA A 202 28.63 -7.29 2.71
CA ALA A 202 27.97 -7.15 1.41
C ALA A 202 28.94 -6.79 0.27
N LYS A 203 30.05 -6.09 0.56
CA LYS A 203 31.11 -5.79 -0.42
C LYS A 203 32.09 -6.94 -0.64
N SER A 204 32.20 -7.87 0.30
CA SER A 204 33.10 -9.03 0.21
C SER A 204 32.42 -10.29 -0.31
N ASP A 205 31.09 -10.33 -0.27
CA ASP A 205 30.31 -11.43 -0.84
C ASP A 205 30.60 -11.54 -2.33
N ALA A 206 30.89 -12.76 -2.78
CA ALA A 206 31.14 -13.01 -4.19
C ALA A 206 29.87 -12.69 -4.98
N GLU A 207 30.04 -12.02 -6.12
CA GLU A 207 28.92 -11.87 -7.06
C GLU A 207 28.46 -13.26 -7.48
N VAL A 208 27.17 -13.52 -7.32
CA VAL A 208 26.57 -14.71 -7.91
C VAL A 208 26.57 -14.47 -9.41
N GLY A 209 27.48 -15.12 -10.13
CA GLY A 209 27.50 -15.08 -11.59
C GLY A 209 26.13 -15.49 -12.12
N MET A 210 25.57 -14.68 -13.02
CA MET A 210 24.43 -15.11 -13.83
C MET A 210 24.97 -16.04 -14.91
N ASP A 211 25.15 -17.32 -14.56
CA ASP A 211 25.35 -18.41 -15.52
C ASP A 211 23.99 -19.00 -15.94
#